data_AF-A0A7X8RHT7-F1
#
_entry.id   AF-A0A7X8RHT7-F1
#
_cell.length_a   1.000
_cell.length_b   1.000
_cell.length_c   1.000
_cell.angle_alpha   90.00
_cell.angle_beta   90.00
_cell.angle_gamma   90.00
#
_symmetry.space_group_name_H-M   'P 1'
#
loop_
_entity.id
_entity.type
_entity.pdbx_description
1 polymer ?
#
loop_
_entity_poly.entity_id
_entity_poly.type
_entity_poly.pdbx_seq_one_letter_code
_entity_poly.pdbx_strand_id
1 'polypeptide(L)'
;MNVQVGALFARVGLNIKEAWLNEKRLNQEQMHIIHQKNKLMLVVFVTLLILDLLTNIFIFPEILPAILLTAGSVCALVAFFVLRPKLAKVGMYVIVCASFIPFWVVAYLDKDVINFYFLSMPLIMSSLYNRILPILIASLLTCITLSFFYIDYSNIVFSNHLKVDVFYFILFSVFVTIFLLFSSRLTGSLLERAEKKEKQTSLELLSTKEYLEAYFNNTTDSIGVYDLNGEILKVNASFEKMFKVEEKDIIGSETSFLSFTSPNSLRVFLSKLKKQKQLSFELLTATSEGMHIDLNITVTPVKDGQGGIIALVFLMKDITDKKRTEEALMQSEKLSVIGELAAGVAHEIRNPVTVLKGFVHLLSQESREKEFFTIMDKELERINQITNEFMALAKPQAIKIKRQNLKELIQEVYVFLESEAFINQVVIEVFHFQESIWLECEPNQIKQVLINIIKNGMEAMPDGGKIIIHTQEVDGLVKLLIKDEGDGIPAEVINKVGQPFFTTKEQGTGLGLMVSMKIIENHGGQLTICSEEKVGSTVEISLPHMKVGE
;
A
#
# COMPACT_ATOMS: atom_id res chain seq x y z
N MET A 1 -33.04 -34.85 -52.24
CA MET A 1 -32.20 -35.84 -51.53
C MET A 1 -30.71 -35.77 -51.90
N ASN A 2 -30.31 -35.74 -53.18
CA ASN A 2 -28.88 -35.71 -53.57
C ASN A 2 -28.08 -34.47 -53.10
N VAL A 3 -28.72 -33.31 -52.94
CA VAL A 3 -28.04 -32.06 -52.49
C VAL A 3 -27.70 -32.07 -50.99
N GLN A 4 -28.51 -32.73 -50.15
CA GLN A 4 -28.24 -32.84 -48.70
C GLN A 4 -27.17 -33.89 -48.39
N VAL A 5 -27.10 -34.96 -49.18
CA VAL A 5 -26.05 -35.99 -49.05
C VAL A 5 -24.69 -35.42 -49.45
N GLY A 6 -24.62 -34.64 -50.54
CA GLY A 6 -23.39 -33.95 -50.95
C GLY A 6 -22.86 -32.95 -49.93
N ALA A 7 -23.75 -32.18 -49.28
CA ALA A 7 -23.38 -31.27 -48.20
C ALA A 7 -22.88 -32.01 -46.94
N LEU A 8 -23.45 -33.17 -46.63
CA LEU A 8 -23.01 -34.02 -45.52
C LEU A 8 -21.59 -34.56 -45.79
N PHE A 9 -21.32 -35.08 -46.99
CA PHE A 9 -19.99 -35.57 -47.39
C PHE A 9 -18.94 -34.46 -47.43
N ALA A 10 -19.29 -33.25 -47.89
CA ALA A 10 -18.38 -32.10 -47.86
C ALA A 10 -18.04 -31.67 -46.42
N ARG A 11 -19.03 -31.70 -45.50
CA ARG A 11 -18.84 -31.38 -44.08
C ARG A 11 -18.03 -32.47 -43.35
N VAL A 12 -18.20 -33.73 -43.72
CA VAL A 12 -17.37 -34.85 -43.23
C VAL A 12 -15.94 -34.72 -43.75
N GLY A 13 -15.73 -34.40 -45.02
CA GLY A 13 -14.41 -34.18 -45.61
C GLY A 13 -13.63 -33.03 -44.97
N LEU A 14 -14.28 -31.90 -44.69
CA LEU A 14 -13.70 -30.76 -43.94
C LEU A 14 -13.28 -31.17 -42.51
N ASN A 15 -14.12 -31.92 -41.82
CA ASN A 15 -13.82 -32.43 -40.48
C ASN A 15 -12.64 -33.43 -40.46
N ILE A 16 -12.48 -34.25 -41.51
CA ILE A 16 -11.33 -35.16 -41.61
C ILE A 16 -10.04 -34.38 -41.84
N LYS A 17 -10.08 -33.32 -42.66
CA LYS A 17 -8.94 -32.43 -42.90
C LYS A 17 -8.48 -31.72 -41.62
N GLU A 18 -9.42 -31.23 -40.82
CA GLU A 18 -9.14 -30.62 -39.51
C GLU A 18 -8.61 -31.62 -38.49
N ALA A 19 -9.18 -32.83 -38.42
CA ALA A 19 -8.67 -33.89 -37.56
C ALA A 19 -7.22 -34.27 -37.90
N TRP A 20 -6.89 -34.32 -39.19
CA TRP A 20 -5.53 -34.60 -39.65
C TRP A 20 -4.53 -33.47 -39.34
N LEU A 21 -4.96 -32.21 -39.47
CA LEU A 21 -4.16 -31.04 -39.08
C LEU A 21 -3.90 -31.02 -37.57
N ASN A 22 -4.90 -31.35 -36.76
CA ASN A 22 -4.77 -31.45 -35.30
C ASN A 22 -3.80 -32.55 -34.87
N GLU A 23 -3.77 -33.68 -35.58
CA GLU A 23 -2.78 -34.72 -35.30
C GLU A 23 -1.36 -34.34 -35.73
N LYS A 24 -1.19 -33.44 -36.71
CA LYS A 24 0.15 -32.91 -37.05
C LYS A 24 0.71 -31.97 -35.99
N ARG A 25 -0.14 -31.32 -35.19
CA ARG A 25 0.25 -30.30 -34.19
C ARG A 25 0.01 -30.77 -32.75
N LEU A 26 0.49 -31.96 -32.41
CA LEU A 26 0.37 -32.49 -31.05
C LEU A 26 1.39 -31.83 -30.12
N ASN A 27 0.91 -31.23 -29.03
CA ASN A 27 1.77 -30.70 -27.97
C ASN A 27 2.31 -31.84 -27.07
N GLN A 28 3.33 -31.55 -26.26
CA GLN A 28 4.00 -32.55 -25.42
C GLN A 28 3.02 -33.25 -24.44
N GLU A 29 2.08 -32.53 -23.85
CA GLU A 29 1.05 -33.11 -22.97
C GLU A 29 0.13 -34.09 -23.72
N GLN A 30 -0.28 -33.74 -24.94
CA GLN A 30 -1.11 -34.62 -25.76
C GLN A 30 -0.37 -35.89 -26.18
N MET A 31 0.94 -35.78 -26.45
CA MET A 31 1.80 -36.94 -26.70
C MET A 31 1.95 -37.82 -25.45
N HIS A 32 2.05 -37.22 -24.26
CA HIS A 32 2.09 -37.94 -23.00
C HIS A 32 0.77 -38.69 -22.71
N ILE A 33 -0.38 -38.07 -22.97
CA ILE A 33 -1.70 -38.72 -22.85
C ILE A 33 -1.80 -39.91 -23.81
N ILE A 34 -1.39 -39.76 -25.09
CA ILE A 34 -1.37 -40.88 -26.04
C ILE A 34 -0.46 -42.01 -25.53
N HIS A 35 0.69 -41.67 -24.96
CA HIS A 35 1.60 -42.67 -24.39
C HIS A 35 0.99 -43.45 -23.22
N GLN A 36 0.28 -42.78 -22.30
CA GLN A 36 -0.47 -43.44 -21.23
C GLN A 36 -1.58 -44.35 -21.78
N LYS A 37 -2.27 -43.92 -22.85
CA LYS A 37 -3.27 -44.76 -23.52
C LYS A 37 -2.63 -45.97 -24.22
N ASN A 38 -1.46 -45.84 -24.83
CA ASN A 38 -0.72 -47.00 -25.36
C ASN A 38 -0.39 -48.02 -24.24
N LYS A 39 -0.04 -47.56 -23.03
CA LYS A 39 0.16 -48.45 -21.86
C LYS A 39 -1.13 -49.17 -21.49
N LEU A 40 -2.25 -48.45 -21.43
CA LEU A 40 -3.56 -49.05 -21.19
C LEU A 40 -3.91 -50.10 -22.25
N MET A 41 -3.63 -49.80 -23.53
CA MET A 41 -3.84 -50.74 -24.63
C MET A 41 -3.03 -52.02 -24.46
N LEU A 42 -1.77 -51.93 -24.03
CA LEU A 42 -0.95 -53.11 -23.74
C LEU A 42 -1.59 -53.98 -22.65
N VAL A 43 -2.08 -53.37 -21.57
CA VAL A 43 -2.79 -54.10 -20.50
C VAL A 43 -4.01 -54.79 -21.08
N VAL A 44 -4.82 -54.08 -21.87
CA VAL A 44 -6.03 -54.64 -22.47
C VAL A 44 -5.70 -55.81 -23.42
N PHE A 45 -4.67 -55.69 -24.27
CA PHE A 45 -4.23 -56.79 -25.15
C PHE A 45 -3.77 -58.01 -24.36
N VAL A 46 -2.96 -57.83 -23.32
CA VAL A 46 -2.49 -58.94 -22.48
C VAL A 46 -3.68 -59.60 -21.77
N THR A 47 -4.64 -58.82 -21.27
CA THR A 47 -5.85 -59.40 -20.64
C THR A 47 -6.72 -60.17 -21.64
N LEU A 48 -6.90 -59.64 -22.86
CA LEU A 48 -7.64 -60.33 -23.91
C LEU A 48 -6.92 -61.60 -24.37
N LEU A 49 -5.60 -61.57 -24.51
CA LEU A 49 -4.78 -62.75 -24.83
C LEU A 49 -4.95 -63.84 -23.77
N ILE A 50 -4.89 -63.47 -22.49
CA ILE A 50 -5.06 -64.44 -21.39
C ILE A 50 -6.47 -65.03 -21.43
N LEU A 51 -7.50 -64.20 -21.62
CA LEU A 51 -8.88 -64.66 -21.72
C LEU A 51 -9.08 -65.60 -22.92
N ASP A 52 -8.57 -65.21 -24.08
CA ASP A 52 -8.66 -65.98 -25.33
C ASP A 52 -7.91 -67.32 -25.21
N LEU A 53 -6.76 -67.34 -24.54
CA LEU A 53 -6.02 -68.58 -24.23
C LEU A 53 -6.85 -69.48 -23.31
N LEU A 54 -7.43 -68.93 -22.24
CA LEU A 54 -8.24 -69.68 -21.28
C LEU A 54 -9.49 -70.30 -21.93
N THR A 55 -10.14 -69.57 -22.84
CA THR A 55 -11.32 -70.10 -23.56
C THR A 55 -10.94 -71.16 -24.57
N ASN A 56 -9.87 -70.95 -25.36
CA ASN A 56 -9.52 -71.87 -26.44
C ASN A 56 -8.80 -73.14 -25.97
N ILE A 57 -8.25 -73.17 -24.75
CA ILE A 57 -7.74 -74.41 -24.12
C ILE A 57 -8.82 -75.50 -24.08
N PHE A 58 -10.08 -75.13 -23.83
CA PHE A 58 -11.19 -76.09 -23.70
C PHE A 58 -11.97 -76.31 -25.00
N ILE A 59 -12.01 -75.32 -25.89
CA ILE A 59 -12.90 -75.34 -27.05
C ILE A 59 -12.16 -75.76 -28.32
N PHE A 60 -10.98 -75.18 -28.60
CA PHE A 60 -10.23 -75.39 -29.85
C PHE A 60 -8.71 -75.50 -29.59
N PRO A 61 -8.23 -76.61 -29.00
CA PRO A 61 -6.82 -76.76 -28.61
C PRO A 61 -5.85 -76.77 -29.81
N GLU A 62 -6.32 -77.10 -31.01
CA GLU A 62 -5.48 -77.19 -32.22
C GLU A 62 -5.00 -75.82 -32.73
N ILE A 63 -5.75 -74.75 -32.45
CA ILE A 63 -5.46 -73.38 -32.92
C ILE A 63 -4.57 -72.62 -31.91
N LEU A 64 -4.46 -73.14 -30.68
CA LEU A 64 -3.78 -72.50 -29.55
C LEU A 64 -2.33 -72.04 -29.85
N PRO A 65 -1.48 -72.84 -30.55
CA PRO A 65 -0.12 -72.40 -30.89
C PRO A 65 -0.09 -71.17 -31.81
N ALA A 66 -1.04 -71.08 -32.74
CA ALA A 66 -1.12 -69.97 -33.68
C ALA A 66 -1.66 -68.69 -33.01
N ILE A 67 -2.62 -68.82 -32.09
CA ILE A 67 -3.10 -67.70 -31.26
C ILE A 67 -1.94 -67.16 -30.41
N LEU A 68 -1.20 -68.04 -29.74
CA LEU A 68 -0.07 -67.66 -28.89
C LEU A 68 1.02 -66.93 -29.69
N LEU A 69 1.35 -67.43 -30.88
CA LEU A 69 2.36 -66.82 -31.75
C LEU A 69 1.91 -65.42 -32.22
N THR A 70 0.69 -65.31 -32.73
CA THR A 70 0.20 -64.07 -33.36
C THR A 70 -0.14 -63.01 -32.34
N ALA A 71 -0.97 -63.31 -31.35
CA ALA A 71 -1.33 -62.35 -30.31
C ALA A 71 -0.16 -62.04 -29.37
N GLY A 72 0.76 -63.00 -29.16
CA GLY A 72 2.05 -62.75 -28.51
C GLY A 72 2.95 -61.79 -29.31
N SER A 73 3.04 -61.96 -30.63
CA SER A 73 3.80 -61.03 -31.49
C SER A 73 3.21 -59.62 -31.50
N VAL A 74 1.88 -59.49 -31.48
CA VAL A 74 1.19 -58.20 -31.37
C VAL A 74 1.45 -57.56 -30.01
N CYS A 75 1.39 -58.32 -28.91
CA CYS A 75 1.74 -57.82 -27.58
C CYS A 75 3.20 -57.33 -27.50
N ALA A 76 4.14 -58.06 -28.10
CA ALA A 76 5.55 -57.64 -28.18
C ALA A 76 5.72 -56.35 -28.99
N LEU A 77 5.00 -56.22 -30.12
CA LEU A 77 4.98 -55.01 -30.94
C LEU A 77 4.39 -53.82 -30.16
N VAL A 78 3.28 -54.01 -29.46
CA VAL A 78 2.67 -52.97 -28.61
C VAL A 78 3.65 -52.57 -27.50
N ALA A 79 4.27 -53.53 -26.83
CA ALA A 79 5.26 -53.28 -25.79
C ALA A 79 6.46 -52.47 -26.30
N PHE A 80 6.95 -52.76 -27.52
CA PHE A 80 8.02 -51.97 -28.15
C PHE A 80 7.67 -50.49 -28.29
N PHE A 81 6.47 -50.16 -28.75
CA PHE A 81 6.02 -48.77 -28.89
C PHE A 81 5.69 -48.13 -27.54
N VAL A 82 5.24 -48.91 -26.55
CA VAL A 82 5.05 -48.44 -25.18
C VAL A 82 6.39 -48.11 -24.52
N LEU A 83 7.45 -48.87 -24.73
CA LEU A 83 8.77 -48.57 -24.16
C LEU A 83 9.42 -47.30 -24.75
N ARG A 84 8.85 -46.73 -25.81
CA ARG A 84 9.39 -45.54 -26.50
C ARG A 84 8.37 -44.39 -26.52
N PRO A 85 8.32 -43.53 -25.47
CA PRO A 85 7.38 -42.41 -25.39
C PRO A 85 7.42 -41.45 -26.58
N LYS A 86 8.61 -41.23 -27.16
CA LYS A 86 8.80 -40.37 -28.34
C LYS A 86 8.06 -40.87 -29.59
N LEU A 87 7.79 -42.17 -29.67
CA LEU A 87 7.07 -42.80 -30.78
C LEU A 87 5.58 -43.01 -30.48
N ALA A 88 5.05 -42.45 -29.38
CA ALA A 88 3.69 -42.76 -28.92
C ALA A 88 2.60 -42.52 -29.99
N LYS A 89 2.74 -41.47 -30.80
CA LYS A 89 1.82 -41.19 -31.92
C LYS A 89 1.85 -42.29 -32.98
N VAL A 90 3.04 -42.69 -33.43
CA VAL A 90 3.19 -43.78 -34.41
C VAL A 90 2.69 -45.08 -33.81
N GLY A 91 3.04 -45.32 -32.54
CA GLY A 91 2.59 -46.46 -31.75
C GLY A 91 1.07 -46.59 -31.73
N MET A 92 0.33 -45.50 -31.51
CA MET A 92 -1.13 -45.51 -31.52
C MET A 92 -1.71 -46.13 -32.80
N TYR A 93 -1.26 -45.68 -33.99
CA TYR A 93 -1.77 -46.23 -35.25
C TYR A 93 -1.29 -47.66 -35.49
N VAL A 94 -0.03 -47.96 -35.19
CA VAL A 94 0.52 -49.32 -35.35
C VAL A 94 -0.23 -50.31 -34.46
N ILE A 95 -0.52 -49.94 -33.20
CA ILE A 95 -1.30 -50.75 -32.27
C ILE A 95 -2.70 -51.01 -32.81
N VAL A 96 -3.38 -49.98 -33.33
CA VAL A 96 -4.72 -50.15 -33.93
C VAL A 96 -4.68 -51.06 -35.14
N CYS A 97 -3.73 -50.90 -36.06
CA CYS A 97 -3.63 -51.78 -37.23
C CYS A 97 -3.25 -53.21 -36.84
N ALA A 98 -2.28 -53.39 -35.93
CA ALA A 98 -1.81 -54.70 -35.49
C ALA A 98 -2.89 -55.49 -34.74
N SER A 99 -3.88 -54.81 -34.15
CA SER A 99 -4.99 -55.45 -33.44
C SER A 99 -5.85 -56.38 -34.32
N PHE A 100 -5.82 -56.20 -35.65
CA PHE A 100 -6.55 -57.05 -36.59
C PHE A 100 -5.85 -58.38 -36.88
N ILE A 101 -4.53 -58.47 -36.67
CA ILE A 101 -3.70 -59.61 -37.10
C ILE A 101 -4.14 -60.93 -36.43
N PRO A 102 -4.35 -61.01 -35.09
CA PRO A 102 -4.70 -62.28 -34.45
C PRO A 102 -6.05 -62.80 -34.96
N PHE A 103 -7.02 -61.91 -35.17
CA PHE A 103 -8.34 -62.25 -35.69
C PHE A 103 -8.28 -62.79 -37.12
N TRP A 104 -7.46 -62.19 -37.98
CA TRP A 104 -7.23 -62.70 -39.33
C TRP A 104 -6.66 -64.12 -39.33
N VAL A 105 -5.70 -64.39 -38.45
CA VAL A 105 -5.06 -65.71 -38.40
C VAL A 105 -6.01 -66.76 -37.85
N VAL A 106 -6.76 -66.46 -36.79
CA VAL A 106 -7.78 -67.38 -36.24
C VAL A 106 -8.82 -67.72 -37.30
N ALA A 107 -9.35 -66.70 -37.99
CA ALA A 107 -10.38 -66.90 -38.99
C ALA A 107 -9.87 -67.58 -40.30
N TYR A 108 -8.56 -67.61 -40.52
CA TYR A 108 -7.96 -68.40 -41.60
C TYR A 108 -7.78 -69.88 -41.21
N LEU A 109 -7.42 -70.14 -39.95
CA LEU A 109 -7.10 -71.47 -39.45
C LEU A 109 -8.35 -72.32 -39.17
N ASP A 110 -9.40 -71.70 -38.65
CA ASP A 110 -10.67 -72.37 -38.41
C ASP A 110 -11.85 -71.55 -38.94
N LYS A 111 -12.60 -72.18 -39.85
CA LYS A 111 -13.70 -71.58 -40.59
C LYS A 111 -15.00 -71.60 -39.80
N ASP A 112 -15.11 -72.46 -38.80
CA ASP A 112 -16.30 -72.57 -37.94
C ASP A 112 -16.25 -71.57 -36.78
N VAL A 113 -15.06 -71.01 -36.50
CA VAL A 113 -14.80 -70.00 -35.46
C VAL A 113 -14.93 -68.56 -36.00
N ILE A 114 -15.49 -68.35 -37.20
CA ILE A 114 -15.73 -67.00 -37.75
C ILE A 114 -16.81 -66.31 -36.91
N ASN A 115 -16.37 -65.70 -35.81
CA ASN A 115 -17.19 -64.92 -34.93
C ASN A 115 -17.02 -63.46 -35.32
N PHE A 116 -17.88 -63.01 -36.24
CA PHE A 116 -17.87 -61.66 -36.78
C PHE A 116 -17.84 -60.58 -35.68
N TYR A 117 -18.39 -60.84 -34.49
CA TYR A 117 -18.33 -59.93 -33.34
C TYR A 117 -16.90 -59.53 -32.96
N PHE A 118 -15.89 -60.40 -33.12
CA PHE A 118 -14.50 -60.06 -32.82
C PHE A 118 -13.87 -59.05 -33.79
N LEU A 119 -14.41 -58.91 -35.01
CA LEU A 119 -13.97 -57.87 -35.96
C LEU A 119 -14.35 -56.44 -35.50
N SER A 120 -15.27 -56.33 -34.54
CA SER A 120 -15.62 -55.06 -33.89
C SER A 120 -14.68 -54.68 -32.74
N MET A 121 -13.87 -55.61 -32.23
CA MET A 121 -12.96 -55.35 -31.11
C MET A 121 -11.86 -54.33 -31.45
N PRO A 122 -11.14 -54.44 -32.58
CA PRO A 122 -10.22 -53.39 -33.05
C PRO A 122 -10.85 -51.99 -33.14
N LEU A 123 -12.12 -51.93 -33.55
CA LEU A 123 -12.89 -50.68 -33.65
C LEU A 123 -13.18 -50.08 -32.26
N ILE A 124 -13.64 -50.90 -31.31
CA ILE A 124 -13.86 -50.46 -29.92
C ILE A 124 -12.53 -50.01 -29.29
N MET A 125 -11.46 -50.78 -29.50
CA MET A 125 -10.11 -50.49 -29.04
C MET A 125 -9.58 -49.14 -29.56
N SER A 126 -9.86 -48.80 -30.81
CA SER A 126 -9.48 -47.50 -31.37
C SER A 126 -10.13 -46.30 -30.66
N SER A 127 -11.31 -46.51 -30.05
CA SER A 127 -12.03 -45.45 -29.34
C SER A 127 -11.38 -45.03 -28.03
N LEU A 128 -10.60 -45.91 -27.39
CA LEU A 128 -9.88 -45.58 -26.15
C LEU A 128 -8.92 -44.39 -26.33
N TYR A 129 -8.45 -44.18 -27.55
CA TYR A 129 -7.66 -43.00 -27.91
C TYR A 129 -8.45 -41.69 -27.88
N ASN A 130 -9.78 -41.73 -27.91
CA ASN A 130 -10.69 -40.58 -28.04
C ASN A 130 -10.30 -39.66 -29.20
N ARG A 131 -9.79 -40.24 -30.30
CA ARG A 131 -9.34 -39.52 -31.49
C ARG A 131 -10.04 -40.06 -32.72
N ILE A 132 -10.37 -39.15 -33.64
CA ILE A 132 -11.13 -39.46 -34.85
C ILE A 132 -10.32 -40.33 -35.83
N LEU A 133 -9.03 -40.06 -36.03
CA LEU A 133 -8.25 -40.75 -37.08
C LEU A 133 -8.03 -42.25 -36.80
N PRO A 134 -7.68 -42.69 -35.57
CA PRO A 134 -7.62 -44.12 -35.24
C PRO A 134 -8.95 -44.85 -35.47
N ILE A 135 -10.08 -44.20 -35.15
CA ILE A 135 -11.42 -44.77 -35.38
C ILE A 135 -11.71 -44.91 -36.87
N LEU A 136 -11.33 -43.93 -37.69
CA LEU A 136 -11.48 -44.00 -39.14
C LEU A 136 -10.60 -45.09 -39.77
N ILE A 137 -9.35 -45.23 -39.32
CA ILE A 137 -8.44 -46.28 -39.78
C ILE A 137 -8.99 -47.66 -39.39
N ALA A 138 -9.42 -47.83 -38.15
CA ALA A 138 -10.03 -49.09 -37.70
C ALA A 138 -11.31 -49.41 -38.47
N SER A 139 -12.19 -48.44 -38.68
CA SER A 139 -13.42 -48.61 -39.46
C SER A 139 -13.13 -49.03 -40.91
N LEU A 140 -12.16 -48.39 -41.56
CA LEU A 140 -11.73 -48.76 -42.91
C LEU A 140 -11.17 -50.19 -42.95
N LEU A 141 -10.28 -50.53 -42.01
CA LEU A 141 -9.74 -51.89 -41.91
C LEU A 141 -10.87 -52.89 -41.67
N THR A 142 -11.79 -52.64 -40.73
CA THR A 142 -12.95 -53.50 -40.48
C THR A 142 -13.77 -53.72 -41.76
N CYS A 143 -14.05 -52.69 -42.54
CA CYS A 143 -14.73 -52.84 -43.83
C CYS A 143 -13.96 -53.73 -44.80
N ILE A 144 -12.65 -53.51 -44.96
CA ILE A 144 -11.79 -54.33 -45.83
C ILE A 144 -11.79 -55.79 -45.38
N THR A 145 -11.60 -56.03 -44.07
CA THR A 145 -11.61 -57.38 -43.49
C THR A 145 -12.94 -58.07 -43.76
N LEU A 146 -14.05 -57.38 -43.54
CA LEU A 146 -15.38 -57.93 -43.75
C LEU A 146 -15.64 -58.24 -45.22
N SER A 147 -15.25 -57.35 -46.14
CA SER A 147 -15.37 -57.60 -47.58
C SER A 147 -14.56 -58.82 -48.02
N PHE A 148 -13.34 -58.99 -47.51
CA PHE A 148 -12.51 -60.16 -47.79
C PHE A 148 -13.18 -61.44 -47.30
N PHE A 149 -13.63 -61.48 -46.04
CA PHE A 149 -14.34 -62.64 -45.49
C PHE A 149 -15.64 -62.93 -46.25
N TYR A 150 -16.38 -61.90 -46.67
CA TYR A 150 -17.60 -62.10 -47.45
C TYR A 150 -17.35 -62.79 -48.78
N ILE A 151 -16.27 -62.42 -49.49
CA ILE A 151 -15.93 -63.00 -50.80
C ILE A 151 -15.48 -64.45 -50.64
N ASP A 152 -14.51 -64.70 -49.77
CA ASP A 152 -13.85 -66.00 -49.65
C ASP A 152 -14.72 -67.07 -48.98
N TYR A 153 -15.66 -66.66 -48.13
CA TYR A 153 -16.54 -67.58 -47.38
C TYR A 153 -17.99 -67.56 -47.85
N SER A 154 -18.28 -66.89 -48.97
CA SER A 154 -19.62 -66.77 -49.56
C SER A 154 -20.39 -68.09 -49.63
N ASN A 155 -19.76 -69.21 -49.98
CA ASN A 155 -20.46 -70.50 -50.08
C ASN A 155 -20.96 -71.06 -48.73
N ILE A 156 -20.27 -70.79 -47.62
CA ILE A 156 -20.62 -71.24 -46.26
C ILE A 156 -21.61 -70.25 -45.62
N VAL A 157 -21.39 -68.96 -45.86
CA VAL A 157 -22.23 -67.85 -45.37
C VAL A 157 -23.63 -67.87 -45.98
N PHE A 158 -23.84 -68.51 -47.14
CA PHE A 158 -25.13 -68.56 -47.82
C PHE A 158 -26.14 -69.59 -47.28
N SER A 159 -25.83 -70.30 -46.18
CA SER A 159 -26.86 -70.99 -45.38
C SER A 159 -27.79 -69.96 -44.71
N ASN A 160 -29.09 -70.26 -44.58
CA ASN A 160 -30.11 -69.25 -44.21
C ASN A 160 -29.87 -68.52 -42.87
N HIS A 161 -29.16 -69.14 -41.92
CA HIS A 161 -28.85 -68.53 -40.62
C HIS A 161 -27.68 -67.53 -40.70
N LEU A 162 -26.59 -67.86 -41.41
CA LEU A 162 -25.40 -67.00 -41.48
C LEU A 162 -25.60 -65.70 -42.27
N LYS A 163 -26.51 -65.64 -43.27
CA LYS A 163 -26.79 -64.40 -44.02
C LYS A 163 -27.35 -63.28 -43.15
N VAL A 164 -28.23 -63.64 -42.21
CA VAL A 164 -28.93 -62.70 -41.33
C VAL A 164 -27.92 -62.12 -40.33
N ASP A 165 -27.03 -62.95 -39.78
CA ASP A 165 -25.99 -62.53 -38.83
C ASP A 165 -24.99 -61.56 -39.46
N VAL A 166 -24.57 -61.78 -40.71
CA VAL A 166 -23.65 -60.85 -41.41
C VAL A 166 -24.29 -59.48 -41.64
N PHE A 167 -25.58 -59.43 -42.00
CA PHE A 167 -26.29 -58.15 -42.20
C PHE A 167 -26.42 -57.37 -40.88
N TYR A 168 -26.83 -58.03 -39.80
CA TYR A 168 -26.91 -57.39 -38.48
C TYR A 168 -25.53 -56.94 -37.98
N PHE A 169 -24.48 -57.69 -38.29
CA PHE A 169 -23.11 -57.30 -37.93
C PHE A 169 -22.63 -56.04 -38.67
N ILE A 170 -22.94 -55.91 -39.98
CA ILE A 170 -22.65 -54.67 -40.74
C ILE A 170 -23.36 -53.49 -40.11
N LEU A 171 -24.66 -53.64 -39.82
CA LEU A 171 -25.46 -52.59 -39.20
C LEU A 171 -24.90 -52.19 -37.82
N PHE A 172 -24.53 -53.18 -37.01
CA PHE A 172 -23.90 -52.98 -35.71
C PHE A 172 -22.55 -52.25 -35.82
N SER A 173 -21.70 -52.63 -36.77
CA SER A 173 -20.38 -52.01 -36.97
C SER A 173 -20.48 -50.55 -37.44
N VAL A 174 -21.45 -50.26 -38.33
CA VAL A 174 -21.75 -48.88 -38.76
C VAL A 174 -22.27 -48.06 -37.57
N PHE A 175 -23.20 -48.62 -36.79
CA PHE A 175 -23.74 -47.97 -35.60
C PHE A 175 -22.65 -47.67 -34.56
N VAL A 176 -21.80 -48.65 -34.23
CA VAL A 176 -20.68 -48.49 -33.29
C VAL A 176 -19.71 -47.43 -33.80
N THR A 177 -19.37 -47.42 -35.09
CA THR A 177 -18.49 -46.39 -35.66
C THR A 177 -19.07 -44.99 -35.48
N ILE A 178 -20.35 -44.80 -35.81
CA ILE A 178 -21.04 -43.51 -35.67
C ILE A 178 -21.08 -43.07 -34.20
N PHE A 179 -21.42 -44.00 -33.29
CA PHE A 179 -21.46 -43.74 -31.86
C PHE A 179 -20.08 -43.33 -31.31
N LEU A 180 -19.01 -44.04 -31.69
CA LEU A 180 -17.65 -43.76 -31.23
C LEU A 180 -17.12 -42.42 -31.78
N LEU A 181 -17.43 -42.08 -33.03
CA LEU A 181 -17.09 -40.77 -33.60
C LEU A 181 -17.82 -39.63 -32.87
N PHE A 182 -19.10 -39.82 -32.53
CA PHE A 182 -19.86 -38.86 -31.73
C PHE A 182 -19.29 -38.72 -30.32
N SER A 183 -19.03 -39.85 -29.65
CA SER A 183 -18.43 -39.90 -28.30
C SER A 183 -17.07 -39.18 -28.26
N SER A 184 -16.17 -39.49 -29.20
CA SER A 184 -14.85 -38.84 -29.30
C SER A 184 -14.95 -37.32 -29.46
N ARG A 185 -15.91 -36.83 -30.25
CA ARG A 185 -16.14 -35.39 -30.39
C ARG A 185 -16.68 -34.75 -29.11
N LEU A 186 -17.66 -35.39 -28.49
CA LEU A 186 -18.25 -34.90 -27.23
C LEU A 186 -17.16 -34.77 -26.16
N THR A 187 -16.38 -35.82 -25.93
CA THR A 187 -15.28 -35.82 -24.95
C THR A 187 -14.23 -34.75 -25.27
N GLY A 188 -13.84 -34.59 -26.54
CA GLY A 188 -12.91 -33.53 -26.94
C GLY A 188 -13.44 -32.14 -26.61
N SER A 189 -14.70 -31.87 -26.92
CA SER A 189 -15.33 -30.57 -26.62
C SER A 189 -15.46 -30.29 -25.11
N LEU A 190 -15.71 -31.34 -24.31
CA LEU A 190 -15.83 -31.20 -22.85
C LEU A 190 -14.48 -30.91 -22.21
N LEU A 191 -13.42 -31.56 -22.68
CA LEU A 191 -12.06 -31.34 -22.21
C LEU A 191 -11.60 -29.90 -22.52
N GLU A 192 -11.81 -29.44 -23.76
CA GLU A 192 -11.45 -28.07 -24.15
C GLU A 192 -12.21 -27.01 -23.32
N ARG A 193 -13.48 -27.26 -22.98
CA ARG A 193 -14.26 -26.38 -22.09
C ARG A 193 -13.73 -26.38 -20.67
N ALA A 194 -13.32 -27.53 -20.14
CA ALA A 194 -12.74 -27.65 -18.81
C ALA A 194 -11.41 -26.88 -18.72
N GLU A 195 -10.50 -27.08 -19.68
CA GLU A 195 -9.21 -26.38 -19.75
C GLU A 195 -9.39 -24.86 -19.86
N LYS A 196 -10.33 -24.40 -20.72
CA LYS A 196 -10.64 -22.97 -20.83
C LYS A 196 -11.16 -22.38 -19.53
N LYS A 197 -12.06 -23.10 -18.84
CA LYS A 197 -12.64 -22.65 -17.57
C LYS A 197 -11.59 -22.58 -16.47
N GLU A 198 -10.73 -23.60 -16.36
CA GLU A 198 -9.61 -23.60 -15.39
C GLU A 198 -8.67 -22.43 -15.62
N LYS A 199 -8.26 -22.20 -16.89
CA LYS A 199 -7.42 -21.07 -17.25
C LYS A 199 -8.09 -19.73 -16.92
N GLN A 200 -9.39 -19.59 -17.19
CA GLN A 200 -10.14 -18.38 -16.87
C GLN A 200 -10.20 -18.14 -15.34
N THR A 201 -10.53 -19.16 -14.55
CA THR A 201 -10.57 -19.06 -13.09
C THR A 201 -9.20 -18.73 -12.51
N SER A 202 -8.12 -19.32 -13.04
CA SER A 202 -6.77 -18.99 -12.60
C SER A 202 -6.39 -17.53 -12.91
N LEU A 203 -6.79 -17.01 -14.08
CA LEU A 203 -6.54 -15.61 -14.45
C LEU A 203 -7.37 -14.65 -13.59
N GLU A 204 -8.64 -14.98 -13.32
CA GLU A 204 -9.52 -14.20 -12.45
C GLU A 204 -8.99 -14.14 -11.02
N LEU A 205 -8.50 -15.28 -10.50
CA LEU A 205 -7.86 -15.36 -9.19
C LEU A 205 -6.60 -14.50 -9.13
N LEU A 206 -5.73 -14.58 -10.15
CA LEU A 206 -4.52 -13.76 -10.22
C LEU A 206 -4.87 -12.27 -10.28
N SER A 207 -5.80 -11.88 -11.15
CA SER A 207 -6.25 -10.49 -11.27
C SER A 207 -6.86 -9.97 -9.96
N THR A 208 -7.65 -10.79 -9.26
CA THR A 208 -8.24 -10.43 -7.97
C THR A 208 -7.14 -10.23 -6.92
N LYS A 209 -6.14 -11.11 -6.90
CA LYS A 209 -4.99 -11.00 -5.99
C LYS A 209 -4.20 -9.71 -6.24
N GLU A 210 -3.83 -9.45 -7.50
CA GLU A 210 -3.09 -8.24 -7.89
C GLU A 210 -3.87 -6.96 -7.56
N TYR A 211 -5.18 -6.96 -7.81
CA TYR A 211 -6.06 -5.86 -7.43
C TYR A 211 -6.02 -5.62 -5.93
N LEU A 212 -6.22 -6.65 -5.09
CA LEU A 212 -6.19 -6.51 -3.64
C LEU A 212 -4.83 -6.05 -3.11
N GLU A 213 -3.72 -6.53 -3.68
CA GLU A 213 -2.37 -6.06 -3.35
C GLU A 213 -2.17 -4.59 -3.70
N ALA A 214 -2.68 -4.14 -4.84
CA ALA A 214 -2.64 -2.73 -5.22
C ALA A 214 -3.45 -1.84 -4.25
N TYR A 215 -4.66 -2.26 -3.84
CA TYR A 215 -5.44 -1.51 -2.84
C TYR A 215 -4.72 -1.44 -1.49
N PHE A 216 -4.13 -2.55 -1.06
CA PHE A 216 -3.40 -2.62 0.19
C PHE A 216 -2.15 -1.73 0.19
N ASN A 217 -1.40 -1.68 -0.91
CA ASN A 217 -0.15 -0.94 -1.00
C ASN A 217 -0.27 0.53 -1.42
N ASN A 218 -1.32 0.91 -2.14
CA ASN A 218 -1.48 2.29 -2.65
C ASN A 218 -2.31 3.20 -1.73
N THR A 219 -2.85 2.67 -0.63
CA THR A 219 -3.53 3.51 0.37
C THR A 219 -2.53 4.34 1.16
N THR A 220 -2.89 5.57 1.50
CA THR A 220 -2.06 6.49 2.29
C THR A 220 -1.97 6.10 3.76
N ASP A 221 -2.99 5.41 4.26
CA ASP A 221 -3.03 4.96 5.65
C ASP A 221 -2.07 3.77 5.83
N SER A 222 -1.38 3.73 6.97
CA SER A 222 -0.50 2.61 7.30
C SER A 222 -1.33 1.43 7.76
N ILE A 223 -1.08 0.26 7.19
CA ILE A 223 -1.80 -0.97 7.54
C ILE A 223 -0.80 -2.02 8.01
N GLY A 224 -1.05 -2.57 9.20
CA GLY A 224 -0.34 -3.72 9.73
C GLY A 224 -1.31 -4.82 10.12
N VAL A 225 -1.04 -6.05 9.70
CA VAL A 225 -1.81 -7.25 10.04
C VAL A 225 -0.98 -8.07 11.02
N TYR A 226 -1.58 -8.37 12.16
CA TYR A 226 -0.92 -9.08 13.25
C TYR A 226 -1.68 -10.35 13.59
N ASP A 227 -0.95 -11.37 14.03
CA ASP A 227 -1.55 -12.56 14.61
C ASP A 227 -2.10 -12.27 16.03
N LEU A 228 -2.56 -13.32 16.73
CA LEU A 228 -3.08 -13.17 18.10
C LEU A 228 -2.00 -13.06 19.17
N ASN A 229 -0.74 -13.34 18.82
CA ASN A 229 0.41 -13.27 19.72
C ASN A 229 1.15 -11.93 19.62
N GLY A 230 0.90 -11.16 18.55
CA GLY A 230 1.53 -9.86 18.29
C GLY A 230 2.63 -9.89 17.24
N GLU A 231 2.75 -10.99 16.51
CA GLU A 231 3.67 -11.12 15.39
C GLU A 231 3.07 -10.48 14.14
N ILE A 232 3.89 -9.73 13.39
CA ILE A 232 3.47 -9.18 12.09
C ILE A 232 3.30 -10.32 11.09
N LEU A 233 2.11 -10.38 10.47
CA LEU A 233 1.84 -11.24 9.32
C LEU A 233 2.08 -10.51 7.99
N LYS A 234 1.73 -9.22 7.91
CA LYS A 234 1.86 -8.41 6.70
C LYS A 234 1.78 -6.92 6.99
N VAL A 235 2.49 -6.09 6.22
CA VAL A 235 2.38 -4.62 6.27
C VAL A 235 2.31 -4.03 4.88
N ASN A 236 1.76 -2.82 4.73
CA ASN A 236 1.75 -2.12 3.44
C ASN A 236 2.93 -1.14 3.29
N ALA A 237 3.15 -0.66 2.06
CA ALA A 237 4.21 0.30 1.76
C ALA A 237 4.11 1.63 2.57
N SER A 238 2.90 2.02 2.99
CA SER A 238 2.72 3.21 3.83
C SER A 238 3.21 2.98 5.27
N PHE A 239 3.02 1.77 5.81
CA PHE A 239 3.56 1.38 7.11
C PHE A 239 5.10 1.43 7.11
N GLU A 240 5.73 0.88 6.08
CA GLU A 240 7.20 0.94 5.91
C GLU A 240 7.72 2.38 5.92
N LYS A 241 7.03 3.28 5.19
CA LYS A 241 7.40 4.70 5.12
C LYS A 241 7.19 5.44 6.45
N MET A 242 6.07 5.18 7.13
CA MET A 242 5.70 5.82 8.40
C MET A 242 6.67 5.42 9.52
N PHE A 243 6.97 4.13 9.64
CA PHE A 243 7.80 3.60 10.73
C PHE A 243 9.27 3.38 10.37
N LYS A 244 9.68 3.68 9.13
CA LYS A 244 11.06 3.55 8.62
C LYS A 244 11.61 2.14 8.78
N VAL A 245 10.82 1.16 8.34
CA VAL A 245 11.12 -0.27 8.41
C VAL A 245 10.86 -0.92 7.07
N GLU A 246 11.51 -2.06 6.80
CA GLU A 246 11.19 -2.89 5.64
C GLU A 246 10.38 -4.13 6.08
N GLU A 247 9.36 -4.49 5.30
CA GLU A 247 8.45 -5.62 5.57
C GLU A 247 9.24 -6.92 5.82
N LYS A 248 10.27 -7.17 5.01
CA LYS A 248 11.09 -8.38 5.07
C LYS A 248 11.83 -8.56 6.40
N ASP A 249 12.10 -7.47 7.12
CA ASP A 249 12.89 -7.47 8.35
C ASP A 249 11.99 -7.61 9.59
N ILE A 250 10.68 -7.33 9.44
CA ILE A 250 9.73 -7.27 10.56
C ILE A 250 8.65 -8.37 10.52
N ILE A 251 8.44 -9.05 9.39
CA ILE A 251 7.53 -10.20 9.32
C ILE A 251 7.94 -11.27 10.34
N GLY A 252 6.97 -11.78 11.10
CA GLY A 252 7.16 -12.80 12.12
C GLY A 252 7.85 -12.32 13.39
N SER A 253 8.09 -11.01 13.52
CA SER A 253 8.65 -10.40 14.73
C SER A 253 7.59 -9.66 15.53
N GLU A 254 7.82 -9.55 16.84
CA GLU A 254 7.05 -8.66 17.70
C GLU A 254 7.49 -7.20 17.47
N THR A 255 6.53 -6.29 17.29
CA THR A 255 6.83 -4.85 17.15
C THR A 255 6.96 -4.18 18.51
N SER A 256 8.04 -4.47 19.23
CA SER A 256 8.28 -3.88 20.56
C SER A 256 8.39 -2.34 20.54
N PHE A 257 8.69 -1.73 19.39
CA PHE A 257 8.69 -0.28 19.20
C PHE A 257 7.28 0.33 19.16
N LEU A 258 6.23 -0.48 19.01
CA LEU A 258 4.83 -0.06 19.06
C LEU A 258 4.21 -0.52 20.39
N SER A 259 4.06 0.40 21.34
CA SER A 259 3.53 0.08 22.68
C SER A 259 2.13 -0.57 22.68
N PHE A 260 1.35 -0.34 21.62
CA PHE A 260 0.01 -0.89 21.47
C PHE A 260 -0.04 -2.32 20.91
N THR A 261 1.06 -2.90 20.44
CA THR A 261 1.11 -4.29 19.95
C THR A 261 1.57 -5.28 21.02
N SER A 262 1.79 -4.82 22.25
CA SER A 262 2.15 -5.70 23.37
C SER A 262 1.08 -6.78 23.63
N PRO A 263 1.45 -7.97 24.13
CA PRO A 263 0.50 -9.04 24.45
C PRO A 263 -0.65 -8.61 25.38
N ASN A 264 -0.38 -7.67 26.29
CA ASN A 264 -1.40 -7.11 27.18
C ASN A 264 -2.40 -6.23 26.42
N SER A 265 -1.92 -5.35 25.53
CA SER A 265 -2.76 -4.50 24.69
C SER A 265 -3.64 -5.36 23.76
N LEU A 266 -3.07 -6.38 23.13
CA LEU A 266 -3.80 -7.32 22.27
C LEU A 266 -4.90 -8.05 23.03
N ARG A 267 -4.64 -8.52 24.26
CA ARG A 267 -5.67 -9.14 25.11
C ARG A 267 -6.84 -8.20 25.38
N VAL A 268 -6.55 -6.92 25.65
CA VAL A 268 -7.58 -5.89 25.83
C VAL A 268 -8.38 -5.68 24.54
N PHE A 269 -7.72 -5.55 23.39
CA PHE A 269 -8.40 -5.38 22.10
C PHE A 269 -9.30 -6.57 21.77
N LEU A 270 -8.79 -7.80 21.89
CA LEU A 270 -9.56 -9.02 21.66
C LEU A 270 -10.79 -9.10 22.57
N SER A 271 -10.68 -8.71 23.83
CA SER A 271 -11.82 -8.71 24.76
C SER A 271 -12.93 -7.75 24.34
N LYS A 272 -12.57 -6.56 23.83
CA LYS A 272 -13.53 -5.54 23.38
C LYS A 272 -14.11 -5.88 22.00
N LEU A 273 -13.29 -6.40 21.09
CA LEU A 273 -13.68 -6.79 19.72
C LEU A 273 -14.60 -8.03 19.67
N LYS A 274 -14.74 -8.78 20.77
CA LYS A 274 -15.82 -9.77 20.91
C LYS A 274 -17.21 -9.13 20.87
N LYS A 275 -17.34 -7.90 21.36
CA LYS A 275 -18.62 -7.16 21.47
C LYS A 275 -18.78 -6.06 20.43
N GLN A 276 -17.68 -5.62 19.81
CA GLN A 276 -17.64 -4.47 18.91
C GLN A 276 -17.06 -4.86 17.55
N LYS A 277 -17.51 -4.18 16.49
CA LYS A 277 -17.02 -4.42 15.12
C LYS A 277 -15.58 -3.95 14.93
N GLN A 278 -15.21 -2.85 15.55
CA GLN A 278 -13.89 -2.23 15.49
C GLN A 278 -13.63 -1.40 16.75
N LEU A 279 -12.37 -1.06 16.99
CA LEU A 279 -11.94 -0.10 18.02
C LEU A 279 -11.22 1.07 17.33
N SER A 280 -11.42 2.29 17.82
CA SER A 280 -10.65 3.45 17.37
C SER A 280 -10.18 4.26 18.58
N PHE A 281 -8.93 4.68 18.56
CA PHE A 281 -8.32 5.50 19.60
C PHE A 281 -7.14 6.30 19.03
N GLU A 282 -6.81 7.41 19.70
CA GLU A 282 -5.62 8.20 19.39
C GLU A 282 -4.49 7.85 20.35
N LEU A 283 -3.26 7.86 19.84
CA LEU A 283 -2.06 7.54 20.60
C LEU A 283 -0.88 8.36 20.10
N LEU A 284 -0.17 8.99 21.04
CA LEU A 284 1.16 9.52 20.79
C LEU A 284 2.17 8.39 20.90
N THR A 285 2.95 8.17 19.85
CA THR A 285 4.00 7.14 19.80
C THR A 285 5.29 7.71 19.22
N ALA A 286 6.31 6.87 19.09
CA ALA A 286 7.52 7.19 18.35
C ALA A 286 7.72 6.22 17.16
N THR A 287 8.41 6.68 16.12
CA THR A 287 8.96 5.81 15.06
C THR A 287 10.09 4.94 15.61
N SER A 288 10.57 3.99 14.80
CA SER A 288 11.79 3.22 15.10
C SER A 288 13.03 4.11 15.34
N GLU A 289 13.07 5.31 14.75
CA GLU A 289 14.13 6.31 14.90
C GLU A 289 13.89 7.29 16.06
N GLY A 290 12.79 7.15 16.82
CA GLY A 290 12.49 7.99 17.98
C GLY A 290 11.74 9.30 17.68
N MET A 291 11.27 9.51 16.44
CA MET A 291 10.46 10.68 16.09
C MET A 291 9.04 10.54 16.64
N HIS A 292 8.55 11.52 17.38
CA HIS A 292 7.18 11.52 17.91
C HIS A 292 6.14 11.73 16.80
N ILE A 293 5.12 10.87 16.78
CA ILE A 293 4.00 10.92 15.84
C ILE A 293 2.69 10.72 16.59
N ASP A 294 1.70 11.55 16.29
CA ASP A 294 0.32 11.35 16.71
C ASP A 294 -0.41 10.45 15.71
N LEU A 295 -0.91 9.31 16.20
CA LEU A 295 -1.65 8.36 15.38
C LEU A 295 -3.11 8.27 15.81
N ASN A 296 -4.00 8.20 14.83
CA ASN A 296 -5.34 7.62 15.00
C ASN A 296 -5.30 6.16 14.53
N ILE A 297 -5.58 5.24 15.45
CA ILE A 297 -5.48 3.80 15.23
C ILE A 297 -6.87 3.19 15.23
N THR A 298 -7.21 2.49 14.16
CA THR A 298 -8.42 1.67 14.05
C THR A 298 -8.05 0.19 14.00
N VAL A 299 -8.56 -0.60 14.95
CA VAL A 299 -8.31 -2.04 15.06
C VAL A 299 -9.54 -2.82 14.66
N THR A 300 -9.39 -3.72 13.68
CA THR A 300 -10.48 -4.54 13.13
C THR A 300 -10.10 -6.03 13.17
N PRO A 301 -10.97 -6.92 13.66
CA PRO A 301 -10.68 -8.35 13.72
C PRO A 301 -10.93 -9.04 12.38
N VAL A 302 -9.99 -9.88 11.96
CA VAL A 302 -10.20 -10.85 10.88
C VAL A 302 -10.78 -12.11 11.48
N LYS A 303 -11.89 -12.59 10.92
CA LYS A 303 -12.58 -13.79 11.40
C LYS A 303 -12.48 -14.93 10.38
N ASP A 304 -12.40 -16.15 10.89
CA ASP A 304 -12.55 -17.35 10.07
C ASP A 304 -14.03 -17.62 9.70
N GLY A 305 -14.26 -18.67 8.91
CA GLY A 305 -15.62 -19.09 8.52
C GLY A 305 -16.50 -19.59 9.67
N GLN A 306 -15.94 -19.79 10.87
CA GLN A 306 -16.67 -20.18 12.09
C GLN A 306 -16.90 -19.01 13.06
N GLY A 307 -16.42 -17.80 12.71
CA GLY A 307 -16.54 -16.59 13.51
C GLY A 307 -15.45 -16.38 14.55
N GLY A 308 -14.45 -17.27 14.62
CA GLY A 308 -13.26 -17.12 15.46
C GLY A 308 -12.33 -16.03 14.92
N ILE A 309 -11.75 -15.22 15.80
CA ILE A 309 -10.78 -14.18 15.40
C ILE A 309 -9.45 -14.88 15.13
N ILE A 310 -8.87 -14.67 13.95
CA ILE A 310 -7.59 -15.28 13.53
C ILE A 310 -6.46 -14.26 13.40
N ALA A 311 -6.77 -12.98 13.24
CA ALA A 311 -5.80 -11.90 13.13
C ALA A 311 -6.45 -10.55 13.47
N LEU A 312 -5.63 -9.54 13.71
CA LEU A 312 -6.04 -8.15 13.90
C LEU A 312 -5.41 -7.27 12.83
N VAL A 313 -6.25 -6.44 12.18
CA VAL A 313 -5.79 -5.39 11.26
C VAL A 313 -5.76 -4.07 12.01
N PHE A 314 -4.60 -3.44 12.02
CA PHE A 314 -4.38 -2.10 12.51
C PHE A 314 -4.29 -1.16 11.30
N LEU A 315 -5.18 -0.19 11.25
CA LEU A 315 -5.11 0.95 10.33
C LEU A 315 -4.67 2.17 11.13
N MET A 316 -3.55 2.76 10.75
CA MET A 316 -2.88 3.86 11.45
C MET A 316 -2.81 5.06 10.53
N LYS A 317 -3.38 6.17 10.98
CA LYS A 317 -3.36 7.44 10.29
C LYS A 317 -2.57 8.46 11.08
N ASP A 318 -1.57 9.06 10.44
CA ASP A 318 -0.83 10.20 11.01
C ASP A 318 -1.74 11.43 11.07
N ILE A 319 -1.89 11.98 12.28
CA ILE A 319 -2.68 13.17 12.55
C ILE A 319 -1.83 14.29 13.15
N THR A 320 -0.50 14.20 13.08
CA THR A 320 0.44 15.15 13.68
C THR A 320 0.24 16.57 13.13
N ASP A 321 0.24 16.72 11.80
CA ASP A 321 0.05 18.03 11.16
C ASP A 321 -1.36 18.59 11.41
N LYS A 322 -2.36 17.70 11.49
CA LYS A 322 -3.73 18.08 11.80
C LYS A 322 -3.81 18.67 13.21
N LYS A 323 -3.24 18.00 14.22
CA LYS A 323 -3.21 18.49 15.60
C LYS A 323 -2.45 19.81 15.72
N ARG A 324 -1.27 19.92 15.10
CA ARG A 324 -0.50 21.18 15.08
C ARG A 324 -1.29 22.33 14.49
N THR A 325 -2.03 22.07 13.41
CA THR A 325 -2.88 23.09 12.75
C THR A 325 -4.06 23.46 13.64
N GLU A 326 -4.72 22.48 14.28
CA GLU A 326 -5.84 22.73 15.21
C GLU A 326 -5.38 23.53 16.44
N GLU A 327 -4.21 23.24 16.99
CA GLU A 327 -3.61 23.99 18.10
C GLU A 327 -3.26 25.42 17.69
N ALA A 328 -2.62 25.62 16.53
CA ALA A 328 -2.28 26.93 16.01
C ALA A 328 -3.54 27.78 15.73
N LEU A 329 -4.58 27.16 15.17
CA LEU A 329 -5.87 27.81 14.94
C LEU A 329 -6.52 28.23 16.26
N MET A 330 -6.56 27.33 17.24
CA MET A 330 -7.13 27.63 18.56
C MET A 330 -6.37 28.75 19.28
N GLN A 331 -5.04 28.81 19.14
CA GLN A 331 -4.24 29.93 19.66
C GLN A 331 -4.56 31.24 18.93
N SER A 332 -4.67 31.20 17.59
CA SER A 332 -5.04 32.38 16.80
C SER A 332 -6.43 32.91 17.14
N GLU A 333 -7.42 32.03 17.33
CA GLU A 333 -8.77 32.42 17.74
C GLU A 333 -8.77 33.07 19.13
N LYS A 334 -8.06 32.48 20.10
CA LYS A 334 -7.90 33.07 21.44
C LYS A 334 -7.29 34.47 21.37
N LEU A 335 -6.23 34.64 20.57
CA LEU A 335 -5.59 35.95 20.38
C LEU A 335 -6.52 36.96 19.70
N SER A 336 -7.31 36.54 18.70
CA SER A 336 -8.27 37.41 18.04
C SER A 336 -9.34 37.93 18.99
N VAL A 337 -9.90 37.06 19.84
CA VAL A 337 -10.92 37.45 20.83
C VAL A 337 -10.33 38.39 21.88
N ILE A 338 -9.13 38.09 22.38
CA ILE A 338 -8.41 39.00 23.29
C ILE A 338 -8.18 40.34 22.62
N GLY A 339 -7.82 40.36 21.33
CA GLY A 339 -7.60 41.57 20.58
C GLY A 339 -8.85 42.45 20.45
N GLU A 340 -9.98 41.87 20.07
CA GLU A 340 -11.23 42.62 19.93
C GLU A 340 -11.67 43.25 21.27
N LEU A 341 -11.56 42.49 22.37
CA LEU A 341 -11.85 42.99 23.71
C LEU A 341 -10.84 44.06 24.15
N ALA A 342 -9.56 43.86 23.87
CA ALA A 342 -8.50 44.81 24.20
C ALA A 342 -8.72 46.16 23.53
N ALA A 343 -9.16 46.18 22.26
CA ALA A 343 -9.44 47.41 21.53
C ALA A 343 -10.52 48.29 22.18
N GLY A 344 -11.62 47.65 22.64
CA GLY A 344 -12.71 48.35 23.33
C GLY A 344 -12.30 48.83 24.72
N VAL A 345 -11.78 47.92 25.55
CA VAL A 345 -11.41 48.20 26.95
C VAL A 345 -10.31 49.26 27.03
N ALA A 346 -9.31 49.21 26.15
CA ALA A 346 -8.22 50.18 26.17
C ALA A 346 -8.67 51.59 25.79
N HIS A 347 -9.59 51.74 24.84
CA HIS A 347 -10.18 53.03 24.53
C HIS A 347 -10.99 53.58 25.72
N GLU A 348 -11.71 52.72 26.43
CA GLU A 348 -12.47 53.08 27.62
C GLU A 348 -11.60 53.41 28.85
N ILE A 349 -10.41 52.81 28.98
CA ILE A 349 -9.43 53.15 30.03
C ILE A 349 -8.65 54.42 29.71
N ARG A 350 -8.24 54.61 28.44
CA ARG A 350 -7.46 55.79 28.03
C ARG A 350 -8.20 57.09 28.32
N ASN A 351 -9.52 57.11 28.13
CA ASN A 351 -10.35 58.29 28.34
C ASN A 351 -10.30 58.83 29.79
N PRO A 352 -10.66 58.07 30.84
CA PRO A 352 -10.58 58.52 32.23
C PRO A 352 -9.15 58.79 32.67
N VAL A 353 -8.15 58.00 32.23
CA VAL A 353 -6.74 58.24 32.57
C VAL A 353 -6.25 59.57 32.02
N THR A 354 -6.63 59.93 30.79
CA THR A 354 -6.27 61.21 30.17
C THR A 354 -6.85 62.39 30.96
N VAL A 355 -8.11 62.27 31.42
CA VAL A 355 -8.77 63.29 32.24
C VAL A 355 -8.08 63.42 33.60
N LEU A 356 -7.77 62.30 34.26
CA LEU A 356 -7.04 62.29 35.54
C LEU A 356 -5.65 62.91 35.39
N LYS A 357 -4.94 62.63 34.29
CA LYS A 357 -3.62 63.23 34.01
C LYS A 357 -3.72 64.74 33.87
N GLY A 358 -4.78 65.23 33.22
CA GLY A 358 -5.07 66.67 33.14
C GLY A 358 -5.27 67.32 34.51
N PHE A 359 -6.05 66.68 35.40
CA PHE A 359 -6.27 67.20 36.76
C PHE A 359 -5.02 67.13 37.63
N VAL A 360 -4.26 66.03 37.57
CA VAL A 360 -2.98 65.90 38.29
C VAL A 360 -2.01 66.98 37.84
N HIS A 361 -1.90 67.23 36.53
CA HIS A 361 -1.05 68.28 36.00
C HIS A 361 -1.47 69.67 36.50
N LEU A 362 -2.75 70.03 36.41
CA LEU A 362 -3.27 71.32 36.88
C LEU A 362 -3.05 71.54 38.38
N LEU A 363 -3.39 70.54 39.21
CA LEU A 363 -3.27 70.63 40.66
C LEU A 363 -1.80 70.62 41.13
N SER A 364 -0.90 69.98 40.39
CA SER A 364 0.54 69.99 40.69
C SER A 364 1.18 71.38 40.56
N GLN A 365 0.59 72.27 39.74
CA GLN A 365 1.10 73.63 39.55
C GLN A 365 0.74 74.56 40.71
N GLU A 366 -0.38 74.29 41.41
CA GLU A 366 -0.89 75.12 42.51
C GLU A 366 -0.57 74.58 43.92
N SER A 367 -0.19 73.30 44.03
CA SER A 367 0.04 72.63 45.33
C SER A 367 1.49 72.72 45.84
N ARG A 368 1.64 72.75 47.18
CA ARG A 368 2.95 72.62 47.87
C ARG A 368 3.45 71.18 47.95
N GLU A 369 2.57 70.19 47.82
CA GLU A 369 2.91 68.76 47.95
C GLU A 369 3.15 68.10 46.58
N LYS A 370 4.18 68.59 45.86
CA LYS A 370 4.50 68.13 44.50
C LYS A 370 4.82 66.63 44.39
N GLU A 371 5.25 66.02 45.49
CA GLU A 371 5.68 64.62 45.54
C GLU A 371 4.52 63.65 45.29
N PHE A 372 3.33 63.88 45.86
CA PHE A 372 2.14 63.06 45.61
C PHE A 372 1.65 63.18 44.16
N PHE A 373 1.68 64.38 43.57
CA PHE A 373 1.32 64.57 42.17
C PHE A 373 2.30 63.89 41.22
N THR A 374 3.59 63.88 41.56
CA THR A 374 4.62 63.17 40.78
C THR A 374 4.38 61.65 40.79
N ILE A 375 3.96 61.09 41.93
CA ILE A 375 3.62 59.66 42.03
C ILE A 375 2.35 59.34 41.23
N MET A 376 1.30 60.16 41.35
CA MET A 376 0.06 59.98 40.58
C MET A 376 0.30 60.06 39.07
N ASP A 377 1.14 61.00 38.60
CA ASP A 377 1.46 61.14 37.18
C ASP A 377 2.21 59.90 36.66
N LYS A 378 3.16 59.37 37.45
CA LYS A 378 3.86 58.11 37.14
C LYS A 378 2.91 56.91 37.02
N GLU A 379 1.95 56.76 37.93
CA GLU A 379 0.98 55.66 37.86
C GLU A 379 0.00 55.81 36.69
N LEU A 380 -0.40 57.04 36.35
CA LEU A 380 -1.22 57.30 35.16
C LEU A 380 -0.45 57.03 33.86
N GLU A 381 0.84 57.34 33.82
CA GLU A 381 1.72 56.95 32.71
C GLU A 381 1.86 55.44 32.60
N ARG A 382 2.05 54.74 33.72
CA ARG A 382 2.09 53.28 33.76
C ARG A 382 0.80 52.67 33.21
N ILE A 383 -0.37 53.14 33.64
CA ILE A 383 -1.66 52.65 33.12
C ILE A 383 -1.77 52.90 31.62
N ASN A 384 -1.40 54.08 31.13
CA ASN A 384 -1.40 54.39 29.70
C ASN A 384 -0.46 53.46 28.91
N GLN A 385 0.72 53.17 29.44
CA GLN A 385 1.68 52.27 28.80
C GLN A 385 1.11 50.85 28.70
N ILE A 386 0.59 50.29 29.80
CA ILE A 386 -0.03 48.95 29.82
C ILE A 386 -1.20 48.89 28.82
N THR A 387 -2.01 49.96 28.77
CA THR A 387 -3.15 50.06 27.86
C THR A 387 -2.69 50.07 26.40
N ASN A 388 -1.57 50.74 26.10
CA ASN A 388 -0.99 50.77 24.75
C ASN A 388 -0.33 49.44 24.37
N GLU A 389 0.36 48.76 25.29
CA GLU A 389 0.89 47.42 25.10
C GLU A 389 -0.24 46.42 24.81
N PHE A 390 -1.33 46.50 25.57
CA PHE A 390 -2.51 45.66 25.37
C PHE A 390 -3.19 45.93 24.02
N MET A 391 -3.27 47.20 23.59
CA MET A 391 -3.76 47.58 22.25
C MET A 391 -2.91 47.05 21.10
N ALA A 392 -1.59 46.99 21.27
CA ALA A 392 -0.69 46.52 20.20
C ALA A 392 -0.92 45.04 19.84
N LEU A 393 -1.54 44.27 20.74
CA LEU A 393 -1.96 42.89 20.51
C LEU A 393 -3.21 42.79 19.64
N ALA A 394 -4.07 43.82 19.67
CA ALA A 394 -5.43 43.77 19.16
C ALA A 394 -5.57 44.00 17.66
N LYS A 395 -4.78 44.93 17.13
CA LYS A 395 -4.82 45.29 15.72
C LYS A 395 -3.41 45.56 15.21
N PRO A 396 -3.01 44.99 14.07
CA PRO A 396 -1.89 45.53 13.32
C PRO A 396 -2.28 46.97 12.93
N GLN A 397 -1.65 47.96 13.57
CA GLN A 397 -1.80 49.35 13.15
C GLN A 397 -1.32 49.47 11.70
N ALA A 398 -1.90 50.37 10.90
CA ALA A 398 -1.42 50.61 9.54
C ALA A 398 0.04 51.09 9.59
N ILE A 399 0.97 50.16 9.36
CA ILE A 399 2.41 50.38 9.48
C ILE A 399 2.87 51.23 8.30
N LYS A 400 3.28 52.47 8.55
CA LYS A 400 3.94 53.29 7.54
C LYS A 400 5.41 52.91 7.47
N ILE A 401 5.70 51.86 6.71
CA ILE A 401 7.07 51.40 6.45
C ILE A 401 7.85 52.51 5.74
N LYS A 402 9.06 52.78 6.21
CA LYS A 402 10.02 53.71 5.61
C LYS A 402 11.39 53.05 5.54
N ARG A 403 12.21 53.53 4.61
CA ARG A 403 13.63 53.19 4.57
C ARG A 403 14.36 53.89 5.71
N GLN A 404 15.00 53.12 6.58
CA GLN A 404 15.70 53.63 7.76
C GLN A 404 17.04 52.92 7.94
N ASN A 405 18.05 53.65 8.44
CA ASN A 405 19.33 53.07 8.80
C ASN A 405 19.27 52.50 10.23
N LEU A 406 19.56 51.20 10.40
CA LEU A 406 19.54 50.51 11.69
C LEU A 406 20.56 51.10 12.67
N LYS A 407 21.72 51.57 12.19
CA LYS A 407 22.73 52.22 13.03
C LYS A 407 22.18 53.48 13.70
N GLU A 408 21.45 54.30 12.93
CA GLU A 408 20.81 55.52 13.45
C GLU A 408 19.75 55.17 14.50
N LEU A 409 18.94 54.13 14.25
CA LEU A 409 17.94 53.67 15.22
C LEU A 409 18.56 53.19 16.52
N ILE A 410 19.63 52.39 16.45
CA ILE A 410 20.34 51.92 17.65
C ILE A 410 20.96 53.11 18.40
N GLN A 411 21.53 54.08 17.68
CA GLN A 411 22.11 55.28 18.30
C GLN A 411 21.06 56.14 19.00
N GLU A 412 19.89 56.36 18.37
CA GLU A 412 18.78 57.08 18.99
C GLU A 412 18.31 56.40 20.28
N VAL A 413 18.20 55.06 20.26
CA VAL A 413 17.80 54.28 21.44
C VAL A 413 18.87 54.32 22.53
N TYR A 414 20.15 54.24 22.16
CA TYR A 414 21.26 54.38 23.11
C TYR A 414 21.22 55.74 23.82
N VAL A 415 21.09 56.85 23.08
CA VAL A 415 21.01 58.20 23.66
C VAL A 415 19.79 58.34 24.57
N PHE A 416 18.66 57.72 24.19
CA PHE A 416 17.45 57.72 25.02
C PHE A 416 17.63 56.96 26.35
N LEU A 417 18.42 55.88 26.36
CA LEU A 417 18.62 55.03 27.54
C LEU A 417 19.89 55.36 28.34
N GLU A 418 20.74 56.28 27.88
CA GLU A 418 22.05 56.57 28.47
C GLU A 418 21.97 56.91 29.96
N SER A 419 21.02 57.78 30.35
CA SER A 419 20.85 58.17 31.76
C SER A 419 20.40 57.00 32.64
N GLU A 420 19.56 56.11 32.11
CA GLU A 420 19.05 54.94 32.83
C GLU A 420 20.12 53.85 32.93
N ALA A 421 20.89 53.61 31.86
CA ALA A 421 22.04 52.72 31.86
C ALA A 421 23.10 53.20 32.87
N PHE A 422 23.35 54.51 32.95
CA PHE A 422 24.26 55.09 33.94
C PHE A 422 23.80 54.86 35.38
N ILE A 423 22.50 55.07 35.67
CA ILE A 423 21.94 54.85 37.02
C ILE A 423 22.05 53.37 37.43
N ASN A 424 21.81 52.46 36.49
CA ASN A 424 21.91 51.01 36.72
C ASN A 424 23.34 50.46 36.59
N GLN A 425 24.35 51.31 36.36
CA GLN A 425 25.76 50.91 36.18
C GLN A 425 25.97 49.88 35.06
N VAL A 426 25.19 50.00 33.98
CA VAL A 426 25.27 49.13 32.80
C VAL A 426 26.04 49.82 31.68
N VAL A 427 27.03 49.14 31.12
CA VAL A 427 27.79 49.59 29.95
C VAL A 427 27.20 48.98 28.69
N ILE A 428 26.82 49.81 27.71
CA ILE A 428 26.30 49.34 26.42
C ILE A 428 27.39 49.47 25.36
N GLU A 429 27.78 48.36 24.74
CA GLU A 429 28.74 48.31 23.64
C GLU A 429 28.06 47.91 22.34
N VAL A 430 28.30 48.68 21.28
CA VAL A 430 27.65 48.46 19.98
C VAL A 430 28.70 48.18 18.91
N PHE A 431 28.54 47.05 18.23
CA PHE A 431 29.42 46.58 17.16
C PHE A 431 28.61 46.37 15.87
N HIS A 432 29.02 47.04 14.80
CA HIS A 432 28.36 46.95 13.51
C HIS A 432 29.24 46.25 12.46
N PHE A 433 28.66 45.35 11.68
CA PHE A 433 29.38 44.71 10.56
C PHE A 433 29.63 45.66 9.38
N GLN A 434 28.80 46.69 9.20
CA GLN A 434 28.89 47.69 8.14
C GLN A 434 28.46 49.07 8.62
N GLU A 435 28.90 50.10 7.90
CA GLU A 435 28.68 51.50 8.29
C GLU A 435 27.26 52.01 7.96
N SER A 436 26.58 51.38 7.00
CA SER A 436 25.19 51.68 6.62
C SER A 436 24.38 50.40 6.48
N ILE A 437 23.37 50.22 7.32
CA ILE A 437 22.52 49.03 7.35
C ILE A 437 21.08 49.47 7.10
N TRP A 438 20.56 49.24 5.90
CA TRP A 438 19.23 49.71 5.51
C TRP A 438 18.14 48.65 5.77
N LEU A 439 17.05 49.09 6.40
CA LEU A 439 15.85 48.29 6.65
C LEU A 439 14.62 49.02 6.08
N GLU A 440 13.62 48.23 5.68
CA GLU A 440 12.26 48.69 5.43
C GLU A 440 11.43 48.44 6.68
N CYS A 441 11.24 49.46 7.51
CA CYS A 441 10.53 49.31 8.78
C CYS A 441 9.76 50.56 9.21
N GLU A 442 8.89 50.43 10.20
CA GLU A 442 8.39 51.59 10.95
C GLU A 442 9.37 51.92 12.09
N PRO A 443 10.03 53.10 12.05
CA PRO A 443 11.11 53.43 12.99
C PRO A 443 10.72 53.36 14.46
N ASN A 444 9.51 53.78 14.84
CA ASN A 444 9.12 53.86 16.25
C ASN A 444 8.83 52.47 16.83
N GLN A 445 8.26 51.55 16.05
CA GLN A 445 8.03 50.17 16.45
C GLN A 445 9.34 49.41 16.63
N ILE A 446 10.32 49.59 15.72
CA ILE A 446 11.65 48.99 15.92
C ILE A 446 12.35 49.59 17.13
N LYS A 447 12.29 50.92 17.33
CA LYS A 447 12.80 51.54 18.56
C LYS A 447 12.14 51.00 19.82
N GLN A 448 10.82 50.77 19.79
CA GLN A 448 10.09 50.17 20.90
C GLN A 448 10.60 48.76 21.23
N VAL A 449 10.84 47.93 20.21
CA VAL A 449 11.44 46.59 20.40
C VAL A 449 12.81 46.69 21.06
N LEU A 450 13.69 47.55 20.53
CA LEU A 450 15.05 47.76 21.05
C LEU A 450 15.03 48.25 22.50
N ILE A 451 14.21 49.27 22.80
CA ILE A 451 14.05 49.81 24.15
C ILE A 451 13.60 48.71 25.11
N ASN A 452 12.60 47.92 24.72
CA ASN A 452 12.06 46.88 25.58
C ASN A 452 13.09 45.76 25.84
N ILE A 453 13.87 45.34 24.84
CA ILE A 453 14.90 44.31 25.03
C ILE A 453 16.05 44.85 25.89
N ILE A 454 16.55 46.05 25.61
CA ILE A 454 17.67 46.65 26.35
C ILE A 454 17.26 46.91 27.81
N LYS A 455 16.04 47.43 28.07
CA LYS A 455 15.52 47.56 29.43
C LYS A 455 15.41 46.21 30.14
N ASN A 456 14.92 45.18 29.46
CA ASN A 456 14.87 43.84 30.05
C ASN A 456 16.25 43.32 30.45
N GLY A 457 17.29 43.60 29.64
CA GLY A 457 18.68 43.28 29.98
C GLY A 457 19.20 44.08 31.18
N MET A 458 18.94 45.40 31.24
CA MET A 458 19.35 46.24 32.38
C MET A 458 18.68 45.79 33.69
N GLU A 459 17.38 45.49 33.64
CA GLU A 459 16.62 45.02 34.81
C GLU A 459 17.07 43.64 35.31
N ALA A 460 17.69 42.83 34.44
CA ALA A 460 18.26 41.53 34.81
C ALA A 460 19.66 41.65 35.44
N MET A 461 20.22 42.87 35.52
CA MET A 461 21.56 43.16 36.05
C MET A 461 21.49 44.24 37.14
N PRO A 462 20.88 43.97 38.31
CA PRO A 462 20.70 44.96 39.37
C PRO A 462 22.03 45.48 39.95
N ASP A 463 23.10 44.68 39.88
CA ASP A 463 24.44 45.03 40.36
C ASP A 463 25.33 45.65 39.25
N GLY A 464 24.73 45.99 38.10
CA GLY A 464 25.45 46.47 36.91
C GLY A 464 26.02 45.33 36.06
N GLY A 465 26.59 45.70 34.90
CA GLY A 465 27.09 44.72 33.92
C GLY A 465 27.26 45.30 32.53
N LYS A 466 27.33 44.43 31.52
CA LYS A 466 27.47 44.85 30.11
C LYS A 466 26.32 44.33 29.25
N ILE A 467 25.81 45.21 28.37
CA ILE A 467 24.96 44.83 27.24
C ILE A 467 25.77 44.97 25.95
N ILE A 468 25.86 43.90 25.18
CA ILE A 468 26.56 43.86 23.90
C ILE A 468 25.54 43.78 22.77
N ILE A 469 25.55 44.77 21.88
CA ILE A 469 24.72 44.83 20.69
C ILE A 469 25.61 44.55 19.48
N HIS A 470 25.35 43.46 18.76
CA HIS A 470 26.11 43.06 17.58
C HIS A 470 25.19 42.96 16.37
N THR A 471 25.52 43.64 15.27
CA THR A 471 24.84 43.43 13.98
C THR A 471 25.70 42.59 13.05
N GLN A 472 25.08 41.65 12.34
CA GLN A 472 25.70 40.82 11.30
C GLN A 472 24.74 40.59 10.12
N GLU A 473 25.27 40.30 8.93
CA GLU A 473 24.48 39.83 7.78
C GLU A 473 24.67 38.32 7.63
N VAL A 474 23.57 37.56 7.59
CA VAL A 474 23.57 36.11 7.38
C VAL A 474 22.45 35.78 6.40
N ASP A 475 22.78 35.13 5.29
CA ASP A 475 21.82 34.67 4.27
C ASP A 475 20.86 35.76 3.74
N GLY A 476 21.33 37.01 3.65
CA GLY A 476 20.53 38.15 3.18
C GLY A 476 19.58 38.74 4.23
N LEU A 477 19.68 38.30 5.49
CA LEU A 477 19.00 38.88 6.65
C LEU A 477 20.00 39.69 7.49
N VAL A 478 19.54 40.80 8.05
CA VAL A 478 20.26 41.48 9.14
C VAL A 478 19.90 40.81 10.44
N LYS A 479 20.88 40.24 11.12
CA LYS A 479 20.73 39.75 12.49
C LYS A 479 21.29 40.77 13.47
N LEU A 480 20.50 41.08 14.49
CA LEU A 480 20.86 41.90 15.63
C LEU A 480 20.87 41.00 16.88
N LEU A 481 22.04 40.79 17.47
CA LEU A 481 22.19 40.08 18.73
C LEU A 481 22.34 41.09 19.86
N ILE A 482 21.48 41.00 20.87
CA ILE A 482 21.55 41.81 22.09
C ILE A 482 21.82 40.83 23.23
N LYS A 483 23.02 40.88 23.78
CA LYS A 483 23.47 40.00 24.87
C LYS A 483 23.59 40.78 26.17
N ASP A 484 23.04 40.26 27.24
CA ASP A 484 23.22 40.73 28.62
C ASP A 484 24.03 39.71 29.45
N GLU A 485 24.51 40.15 30.62
CA GLU A 485 25.23 39.35 31.63
C GLU A 485 24.38 39.17 32.90
N GLY A 486 23.05 39.21 32.77
CA GLY A 486 22.14 39.14 33.91
C GLY A 486 21.91 37.73 34.46
N ASP A 487 20.91 37.61 35.32
CA ASP A 487 20.54 36.35 35.99
C ASP A 487 20.11 35.21 35.02
N GLY A 488 19.91 35.51 33.74
CA GLY A 488 19.47 34.54 32.74
C GLY A 488 18.06 33.99 33.01
N ILE A 489 17.66 33.01 32.21
CA ILE A 489 16.32 32.42 32.22
C ILE A 489 16.45 30.90 32.40
N PRO A 490 15.86 30.31 33.46
CA PRO A 490 15.90 28.86 33.66
C PRO A 490 15.29 28.08 32.50
N ALA A 491 15.85 26.91 32.19
CA ALA A 491 15.41 26.04 31.09
C ALA A 491 13.94 25.59 31.20
N GLU A 492 13.39 25.56 32.42
CA GLU A 492 11.99 25.21 32.67
C GLU A 492 11.01 26.28 32.20
N VAL A 493 11.43 27.55 32.16
CA VAL A 493 10.57 28.69 31.86
C VAL A 493 10.86 29.33 30.50
N ILE A 494 12.01 29.09 29.88
CA ILE A 494 12.39 29.66 28.58
C ILE A 494 11.33 29.41 27.48
N ASN A 495 10.69 28.24 27.48
CA ASN A 495 9.64 27.89 26.50
C ASN A 495 8.30 28.63 26.74
N LYS A 496 8.15 29.29 27.89
CA LYS A 496 6.98 30.12 28.22
C LYS A 496 7.23 31.62 27.96
N VAL A 497 8.49 32.00 27.75
CA VAL A 497 8.88 33.39 27.49
C VAL A 497 8.29 33.85 26.15
N GLY A 498 7.60 34.99 26.16
CA GLY A 498 6.86 35.50 25.00
C GLY A 498 5.38 35.10 24.98
N GLN A 499 4.92 34.26 25.92
CA GLN A 499 3.48 34.03 26.11
C GLN A 499 2.80 35.24 26.78
N PRO A 500 1.53 35.53 26.44
CA PRO A 500 0.76 36.59 27.09
C PRO A 500 0.73 36.47 28.61
N PHE A 501 0.97 37.60 29.30
CA PHE A 501 0.91 37.72 30.76
C PHE A 501 1.92 36.87 31.53
N PHE A 502 2.86 36.20 30.83
CA PHE A 502 3.93 35.47 31.48
C PHE A 502 5.08 36.40 31.82
N THR A 503 5.40 36.50 33.11
CA THR A 503 6.53 37.28 33.63
C THR A 503 7.06 36.63 34.90
N THR A 504 8.36 36.69 35.12
CA THR A 504 9.01 36.33 36.39
C THR A 504 9.22 37.55 37.30
N LYS A 505 8.93 38.76 36.80
CA LYS A 505 9.11 40.03 37.51
C LYS A 505 7.85 40.42 38.28
N GLU A 506 7.99 40.87 39.53
CA GLU A 506 6.86 41.29 40.39
C GLU A 506 6.04 42.46 39.82
N GLN A 507 6.68 43.37 39.07
CA GLN A 507 6.05 44.56 38.49
C GLN A 507 5.83 44.48 36.97
N GLY A 508 6.17 43.35 36.33
CA GLY A 508 6.08 43.17 34.89
C GLY A 508 4.66 42.86 34.41
N THR A 509 4.30 43.32 33.22
CA THR A 509 3.00 43.02 32.60
C THR A 509 2.97 41.69 31.85
N GLY A 510 4.15 41.16 31.51
CA GLY A 510 4.30 39.98 30.65
C GLY A 510 3.83 40.20 29.20
N LEU A 511 3.59 41.45 28.78
CA LEU A 511 3.12 41.77 27.43
C LEU A 511 4.22 42.28 26.51
N GLY A 512 5.21 43.02 27.03
CA GLY A 512 6.19 43.73 26.22
C GLY A 512 6.95 42.83 25.24
N LEU A 513 7.37 41.64 25.68
CA LEU A 513 8.13 40.73 24.82
C LEU A 513 7.27 40.11 23.70
N MET A 514 6.02 39.76 24.01
CA MET A 514 5.09 39.28 22.99
C MET A 514 4.79 40.37 21.95
N VAL A 515 4.58 41.61 22.41
CA VAL A 515 4.43 42.78 21.50
C VAL A 515 5.67 42.93 20.64
N SER A 516 6.86 42.74 21.21
CA SER A 516 8.12 42.82 20.47
C SER A 516 8.24 41.74 19.40
N MET A 517 7.92 40.48 19.74
CA MET A 517 7.83 39.38 18.78
C MET A 517 6.84 39.71 17.67
N LYS A 518 5.65 40.26 18.01
CA LYS A 518 4.63 40.59 17.00
C LYS A 518 5.03 41.73 16.08
N ILE A 519 5.71 42.74 16.61
CA ILE A 519 6.28 43.82 15.80
C ILE A 519 7.28 43.23 14.81
N ILE A 520 8.21 42.38 15.26
CA ILE A 520 9.21 41.78 14.38
C ILE A 520 8.57 40.86 13.32
N GLU A 521 7.58 40.04 13.70
CA GLU A 521 6.78 39.24 12.74
C GLU A 521 6.10 40.10 11.68
N ASN A 522 5.45 41.22 12.07
CA ASN A 522 4.80 42.13 11.12
C ASN A 522 5.79 42.79 10.15
N HIS A 523 7.08 42.82 10.51
CA HIS A 523 8.17 43.30 9.65
C HIS A 523 8.85 42.18 8.85
N GLY A 524 8.26 40.98 8.82
CA GLY A 524 8.80 39.82 8.10
C GLY A 524 10.05 39.23 8.74
N GLY A 525 10.28 39.52 10.03
CA GLY A 525 11.43 39.03 10.79
C GLY A 525 11.07 37.93 11.79
N GLN A 526 12.07 37.54 12.57
CA GLN A 526 11.93 36.59 13.68
C GLN A 526 12.72 37.08 14.89
N LEU A 527 12.19 36.86 16.09
CA LEU A 527 12.86 37.13 17.36
C LEU A 527 13.01 35.81 18.11
N THR A 528 14.24 35.47 18.51
CA THR A 528 14.56 34.27 19.28
C THR A 528 15.39 34.63 20.51
N ILE A 529 15.33 33.79 21.55
CA ILE A 529 16.00 34.04 22.82
C ILE A 529 16.75 32.77 23.21
N CYS A 530 18.04 32.92 23.48
CA CYS A 530 18.89 31.89 24.07
C CYS A 530 19.36 32.41 25.41
N SER A 531 19.23 31.63 26.47
CA SER A 531 19.59 32.07 27.81
C SER A 531 20.06 30.89 28.64
N GLU A 532 21.00 31.15 29.54
CA GLU A 532 21.50 30.20 30.52
C GLU A 532 21.43 30.86 31.90
N GLU A 533 20.89 30.12 32.87
CA GLU A 533 20.67 30.62 34.22
C GLU A 533 22.01 31.03 34.85
N LYS A 534 22.06 32.26 35.39
CA LYS A 534 23.23 32.93 35.99
C LYS A 534 24.38 33.27 35.05
N VAL A 535 24.17 33.16 33.73
CA VAL A 535 25.16 33.54 32.72
C VAL A 535 24.69 34.76 31.92
N GLY A 536 23.37 34.86 31.68
CA GLY A 536 22.75 35.96 30.96
C GLY A 536 21.89 35.49 29.79
N SER A 537 21.28 36.43 29.08
CA SER A 537 20.45 36.14 27.91
C SER A 537 21.01 36.77 26.64
N THR A 538 20.69 36.15 25.50
CA THR A 538 20.96 36.67 24.16
C THR A 538 19.66 36.67 23.39
N VAL A 539 19.21 37.85 22.99
CA VAL A 539 18.06 38.03 22.12
C VAL A 539 18.58 38.25 20.69
N GLU A 540 18.18 37.37 19.78
CA GLU A 540 18.49 37.47 18.35
C GLU A 540 17.25 37.93 17.59
N ILE A 541 17.38 39.07 16.90
CA ILE A 541 16.36 39.62 16.00
C ILE A 541 16.88 39.50 14.57
N SER A 542 16.16 38.82 13.70
CA SER A 542 16.45 38.75 12.26
C SER A 542 15.42 39.54 11.47
N LEU A 543 15.86 40.47 10.62
CA LEU A 543 15.02 41.29 9.76
C LEU A 543 15.51 41.23 8.30
N PRO A 544 14.61 41.35 7.30
CA PRO A 544 14.98 41.42 5.90
C PRO A 544 15.97 42.56 5.62
N HIS A 545 17.12 42.25 5.01
CA HIS A 545 18.08 43.28 4.62
C HIS A 545 17.68 43.90 3.29
N MET A 546 17.57 45.23 3.24
CA MET A 546 17.47 45.92 1.96
C MET A 546 18.88 46.11 1.40
N LYS A 547 19.28 45.24 0.47
CA LYS A 547 20.48 45.50 -0.33
C LYS A 547 20.21 46.71 -1.22
N VAL A 548 20.97 47.77 -1.00
CA VAL A 548 20.99 48.90 -1.93
C VAL A 548 21.60 48.38 -3.22
N GLY A 549 20.76 48.18 -4.24
CA GLY A 549 21.25 48.01 -5.61
C GLY A 549 21.98 49.26 -6.06
N GLU A 550 23.02 49.05 -6.87
CA GLU A 550 23.88 50.05 -7.54
C GLU A 550 23.15 51.29 -8.05
#